data_AF-A0A0G1NAZ9-F1
#
_entry.id   AF-A0A0G1NAZ9-F1
#
_cell.length_a   1.000
_cell.length_b   1.000
_cell.length_c   1.000
_cell.angle_alpha   90.00
_cell.angle_beta   90.00
_cell.angle_gamma   90.00
#
_symmetry.space_group_name_H-M   'P 1'
#
loop_
_entity.id
_entity.type
_entity.pdbx_description
1 polymer ?
#
loop_
_entity_poly.entity_id
_entity_poly.type
_entity_poly.pdbx_seq_one_letter_code
_entity_poly.pdbx_strand_id
1 'polypeptide(L)' 'RKELLIKHINNFLELWGTDKNFNVMKRFVKIYISGWEGAKKLREKLMETKTAAGALELLESDMYESGIL' A
#
# COMPACT_ATOMS: atom_id res chain seq x y z
N ARG A 1 -6.15 -8.49 3.91
CA ARG A 1 -6.53 -7.09 3.61
C ARG A 1 -5.51 -6.34 2.75
N LYS A 2 -4.24 -6.77 2.67
CA LYS A 2 -3.22 -6.18 1.78
C LYS A 2 -3.69 -6.10 0.32
N GLU A 3 -4.27 -7.17 -0.21
CA GLU A 3 -4.86 -7.22 -1.57
C GLU A 3 -5.90 -6.11 -1.83
N LEU A 4 -6.72 -5.75 -0.83
CA LEU A 4 -7.69 -4.65 -0.97
C LEU A 4 -7.00 -3.28 -1.06
N LEU A 5 -5.89 -3.10 -0.34
CA LEU A 5 -5.06 -1.90 -0.48
C LEU A 5 -4.40 -1.85 -1.86
N ILE A 6 -3.86 -2.98 -2.35
CA ILE A 6 -3.31 -3.09 -3.71
C ILE A 6 -4.37 -2.69 -4.74
N LYS A 7 -5.57 -3.29 -4.66
CA LYS A 7 -6.69 -2.93 -5.54
C LYS A 7 -7.06 -1.46 -5.46
N HIS A 8 -7.08 -0.87 -4.26
CA HIS A 8 -7.39 0.54 -4.09
C HIS A 8 -6.31 1.45 -4.70
N ILE A 9 -5.04 1.11 -4.57
CA ILE A 9 -3.93 1.84 -5.20
C ILE A 9 -3.99 1.72 -6.72
N ASN A 10 -4.30 0.53 -7.25
CA ASN A 10 -4.48 0.32 -8.69
C ASN A 10 -5.65 1.15 -9.24
N ASN A 11 -6.82 1.14 -8.57
CA ASN A 11 -7.95 1.98 -8.96
C ASN A 11 -7.61 3.48 -8.88
N PHE A 12 -6.82 3.91 -7.89
CA PHE A 12 -6.35 5.29 -7.80
C PHE A 12 -5.52 5.68 -9.02
N LEU A 13 -4.60 4.81 -9.44
CA LEU A 13 -3.79 5.00 -10.65
C LEU A 13 -4.65 5.00 -11.92
N GLU A 14 -5.58 4.06 -12.05
CA GLU A 14 -6.46 3.95 -13.21
C GLU A 14 -7.35 5.18 -13.39
N LEU A 15 -7.91 5.70 -12.29
CA LEU A 15 -8.87 6.80 -12.33
C LEU A 15 -8.23 8.18 -12.33
N TRP A 16 -7.06 8.35 -11.70
CA TRP A 16 -6.43 9.67 -11.51
C TRP A 16 -5.04 9.80 -12.13
N GLY A 17 -4.40 8.68 -12.51
CA GLY A 17 -3.05 8.68 -13.08
C GLY A 17 -2.05 9.49 -12.25
N THR A 18 -1.41 10.45 -12.91
CA THR A 18 -0.43 11.36 -12.31
C THR A 18 -1.02 12.66 -11.77
N ASP A 19 -2.31 12.93 -12.02
CA ASP A 19 -2.93 14.22 -11.75
C ASP A 19 -3.26 14.43 -10.26
N LYS A 20 -3.21 13.35 -9.48
CA LYS A 20 -3.50 13.37 -8.05
C LYS A 20 -2.29 13.01 -7.20
N ASN A 21 -2.07 13.82 -6.16
CA ASN A 21 -1.03 13.56 -5.19
C ASN A 21 -1.30 12.26 -4.40
N PHE A 22 -0.39 11.29 -4.50
CA PHE A 22 -0.50 9.99 -3.83
C PHE A 22 -0.62 10.08 -2.31
N ASN A 23 -0.16 11.16 -1.66
CA ASN A 23 -0.27 11.29 -0.20
C ASN A 23 -1.72 11.18 0.30
N VAL A 24 -2.73 11.43 -0.54
CA VAL A 24 -4.14 11.20 -0.16
C VAL A 24 -4.42 9.73 0.16
N MET A 25 -3.66 8.79 -0.39
CA MET A 25 -3.80 7.35 -0.16
C MET A 25 -3.32 6.91 1.22
N LYS A 26 -2.40 7.67 1.83
CA LYS A 26 -1.81 7.33 3.14
C LYS A 26 -2.86 7.22 4.26
N ARG A 27 -3.96 7.99 4.18
CA ARG A 27 -5.06 7.92 5.15
C ARG A 27 -5.73 6.53 5.19
N PHE A 28 -5.73 5.82 4.06
CA PHE A 28 -6.36 4.50 3.95
C PHE A 28 -5.43 3.37 4.38
N VAL A 29 -4.10 3.57 4.36
CA VAL A 29 -3.12 2.55 4.77
C VAL A 29 -3.44 2.01 6.17
N LYS A 30 -3.80 2.87 7.12
CA LYS A 30 -4.16 2.46 8.49
C LYS A 30 -5.37 1.51 8.55
N ILE A 31 -6.32 1.62 7.61
CA ILE A 31 -7.55 0.80 7.57
C ILE A 31 -7.22 -0.62 7.12
N TYR A 32 -6.30 -0.75 6.17
CA TYR A 32 -5.94 -2.03 5.57
C TYR A 32 -4.79 -2.72 6.29
N ILE A 33 -3.85 -1.96 6.86
CA ILE A 33 -2.60 -2.45 7.46
C ILE A 33 -2.65 -2.38 8.99
N SER A 34 -3.26 -3.40 9.61
CA SER A 34 -3.46 -3.47 11.06
C SER A 34 -3.85 -4.87 11.54
N GLY A 35 -3.43 -5.25 12.74
CA GLY A 35 -3.96 -6.44 13.44
C GLY A 35 -3.24 -7.76 13.13
N TRP A 36 -2.01 -7.71 12.62
CA TRP A 36 -1.13 -8.87 12.46
C TRP A 36 0.32 -8.51 12.78
N GLU A 37 1.15 -9.53 12.99
CA GLU A 37 2.58 -9.36 13.24
C GLU A 37 3.29 -8.70 12.06
N GLY A 38 4.17 -7.73 12.30
CA GLY A 38 4.84 -6.98 11.23
C GLY A 38 4.01 -5.84 10.59
N ALA A 39 2.69 -5.77 10.84
CA ALA A 39 1.82 -4.72 10.26
C ALA A 39 2.30 -3.29 10.57
N LYS A 40 2.82 -3.06 11.78
CA LYS A 40 3.36 -1.75 12.17
C LYS A 40 4.55 -1.33 11.29
N LYS A 41 5.50 -2.25 11.09
CA LYS A 41 6.72 -2.01 10.30
C LYS A 41 6.39 -1.76 8.83
N LEU A 42 5.48 -2.56 8.26
CA LEU A 42 5.00 -2.34 6.90
C LEU A 42 4.31 -0.97 6.76
N ARG A 43 3.44 -0.61 7.72
CA ARG A 43 2.77 0.69 7.72
C ARG A 43 3.75 1.85 7.78
N GLU A 44 4.81 1.76 8.59
CA GLU A 44 5.84 2.80 8.66
C GLU A 44 6.51 3.01 7.29
N LYS A 45 6.96 1.93 6.64
CA LYS A 45 7.51 1.98 5.28
C LYS A 45 6.54 2.62 4.27
N LEU A 46 5.27 2.20 4.28
CA LEU A 46 4.23 2.73 3.39
C LEU A 46 3.94 4.23 3.62
N MET A 47 4.09 4.71 4.85
CA MET A 47 3.92 6.14 5.17
C MET A 47 5.08 6.99 4.67
N GLU A 48 6.28 6.43 4.52
CA GLU A 48 7.46 7.11 3.98
C GLU A 48 7.45 7.16 2.44
N THR A 49 6.80 6.20 1.78
CA THR A 49 6.67 6.16 0.33
C THR A 49 5.98 7.38 -0.25
N LYS A 50 6.44 7.84 -1.42
CA LYS A 50 5.92 9.05 -2.10
C LYS A 50 5.09 8.76 -3.35
N THR A 51 5.12 7.53 -3.85
CA THR A 51 4.50 7.13 -5.12
C THR A 51 3.63 5.89 -4.94
N ALA A 52 2.61 5.75 -5.79
CA ALA A 52 1.77 4.56 -5.83
C ALA A 52 2.58 3.31 -6.21
N ALA A 53 3.46 3.42 -7.21
CA ALA A 53 4.33 2.33 -7.65
C ALA A 53 5.21 1.79 -6.53
N GLY A 54 5.89 2.67 -5.77
CA GLY A 54 6.71 2.23 -4.64
C GLY A 54 5.89 1.61 -3.51
N ALA A 55 4.62 1.99 -3.37
CA ALA A 55 3.75 1.39 -2.36
C ALA A 55 3.30 -0.01 -2.78
N LEU A 56 3.04 -0.23 -4.08
CA LEU A 56 2.74 -1.55 -4.63
C LEU A 56 3.93 -2.51 -4.48
N GLU A 57 5.14 -2.07 -4.84
CA GLU A 57 6.36 -2.87 -4.71
C GLU A 57 6.61 -3.33 -3.27
N LEU A 58 6.39 -2.44 -2.29
CA LEU A 58 6.49 -2.78 -0.87
C LEU A 58 5.44 -3.81 -0.43
N LEU A 59 4.21 -3.70 -0.95
CA LEU A 59 3.13 -4.63 -0.61
C LEU A 59 3.37 -6.01 -1.23
N GLU A 60 3.84 -6.07 -2.46
CA GLU A 60 4.18 -7.31 -3.17
C GLU A 60 5.36 -8.02 -2.51
N SER A 61 6.42 -7.28 -2.19
CA SER A 61 7.59 -7.82 -1.47
C SER A 61 7.21 -8.41 -0.11
N ASP A 62 6.37 -7.70 0.66
CA ASP A 62 5.87 -8.18 1.96
C ASP A 62 4.97 -9.42 1.81
N MET A 63 4.22 -9.54 0.71
CA MET A 63 3.43 -10.73 0.40
C MET A 63 4.29 -11.94 0.03
N TYR A 64 5.35 -11.75 -0.76
CA TYR A 64 6.31 -12.78 -1.10
C TYR A 64 7.09 -13.29 0.14
N GLU A 65 7.60 -12.37 0.97
CA GLU A 65 8.27 -12.73 2.24
C GLU A 65 7.36 -13.51 3.20
N SER A 66 6.05 -13.28 3.12
CA SER A 66 5.05 -13.99 3.93
C SER A 66 4.58 -15.32 3.32
N GLY A 67 5.08 -15.71 2.13
CA GLY A 67 4.65 -16.91 1.41
C GLY A 67 3.20 -16.86 0.89
N ILE A 68 2.66 -15.67 0.66
CA ILE A 68 1.30 -15.45 0.13
C ILE A 68 1.29 -15.37 -1.40
N LEU A 69 2.44 -15.01 -2.00
CA LEU A 69 2.76 -15.06 -3.43
C LEU A 69 3.98 -15.97 -3.59
#